data_AF-A0A1C5AFX2-F1
#
_entry.id   AF-A0A1C5AFX2-F1
#
_cell.length_a   1.000
_cell.length_b   1.000
_cell.length_c   1.000
_cell.angle_alpha   90.00
_cell.angle_beta   90.00
_cell.angle_gamma   90.00
#
_symmetry.space_group_name_H-M   'P 1'
#
loop_
_entity.id
_entity.type
_entity.pdbx_description
1 polymer ?
#
loop_
_entity_poly.entity_id
_entity_poly.type
_entity_poly.pdbx_seq_one_letter_code
_entity_poly.pdbx_strand_id
1 'polypeptide(L)'
;MTARPRPHLPMRPAWLCRNCAAPWPCAPAQLALVTEFYGHSIALAFYLAASMQEAIDDVYGLGLRPDLPAMHARFLGWLSLARRSHRR
;
A
#
# COMPACT_ATOMS: atom_id res chain seq x y z
N MET A 1 12.93 27.19 0.53
CA MET A 1 13.26 25.86 1.08
C MET A 1 12.02 24.98 0.99
N THR A 2 11.87 24.18 -0.08
CA THR A 2 10.79 23.19 -0.16
C THR A 2 11.12 22.04 0.78
N ALA A 3 10.36 21.90 1.87
CA ALA A 3 10.51 20.76 2.77
C ALA A 3 10.30 19.47 1.97
N ARG A 4 11.24 18.52 2.08
CA ARG A 4 11.07 17.19 1.48
C ARG A 4 9.81 16.56 2.08
N PRO A 5 8.86 16.08 1.27
CA PRO A 5 7.65 15.45 1.78
C PRO A 5 8.02 14.30 2.71
N ARG A 6 7.42 14.26 3.91
CA ARG A 6 7.65 13.15 4.84
C ARG A 6 7.13 11.86 4.20
N PRO A 7 7.91 10.76 4.23
CA PRO A 7 7.51 9.53 3.56
C PRO A 7 6.29 8.91 4.25
N HIS A 8 5.32 8.47 3.44
CA HIS A 8 4.10 7.83 3.92
C HIS A 8 4.33 6.32 4.08
N LEU A 9 5.03 5.94 5.15
CA LEU A 9 5.39 4.55 5.45
C LEU A 9 4.31 3.83 6.28
N PRO A 10 4.21 2.49 6.19
CA PRO A 10 3.32 1.70 7.01
C PRO A 10 3.78 1.65 8.49
N MET A 11 2.81 1.52 9.39
CA MET A 11 3.00 1.31 10.81
C MET A 11 2.36 -0.01 11.22
N ARG A 12 3.18 -1.03 11.47
CA ARG A 12 2.72 -2.33 11.97
C ARG A 12 2.50 -2.28 13.50
N PRO A 13 1.54 -3.06 14.05
CA PRO A 13 0.62 -3.98 13.37
C PRO A 13 -0.69 -3.31 12.89
N ALA A 14 -0.86 -1.99 13.10
CA ALA A 14 -2.11 -1.31 12.77
C ALA A 14 -2.32 -1.08 11.25
N TRP A 15 -1.24 -1.18 10.46
CA TRP A 15 -1.22 -0.87 9.02
C TRP A 15 -1.81 0.50 8.68
N LEU A 16 -1.53 1.48 9.54
CA LEU A 16 -1.81 2.89 9.31
C LEU A 16 -0.57 3.61 8.77
N CYS A 17 -0.78 4.72 8.09
CA CYS A 17 0.32 5.56 7.63
C CYS A 17 0.92 6.35 8.80
N ARG A 18 2.25 6.31 8.95
CA ARG A 18 2.98 7.09 9.98
C ARG A 18 2.82 8.60 9.86
N ASN A 19 2.52 9.10 8.66
CA ASN A 19 2.45 10.54 8.42
C ASN A 19 1.02 11.10 8.56
N CYS A 20 0.01 10.38 8.08
CA CYS A 20 -1.37 10.88 8.04
C CYS A 20 -2.40 10.02 8.80
N ALA A 21 -1.97 8.93 9.45
CA ALA A 21 -2.82 7.98 10.18
C ALA A 21 -3.93 7.28 9.36
N ALA A 22 -4.08 7.59 8.06
CA ALA A 22 -4.98 6.87 7.17
C ALA A 22 -4.53 5.41 6.96
N PRO A 23 -5.43 4.49 6.57
CA PRO A 23 -5.06 3.12 6.20
C PRO A 23 -3.96 3.12 5.13
N TRP A 24 -2.88 2.42 5.40
CA TRP A 24 -1.80 2.24 4.44
C TRP A 24 -2.15 1.10 3.48
N PRO A 25 -1.94 1.24 2.14
CA PRO A 25 -1.37 2.40 1.45
C PRO A 25 -2.38 3.55 1.30
N CYS A 26 -2.07 4.71 1.89
CA CYS A 26 -2.84 5.94 1.72
C CYS A 26 -2.54 6.60 0.37
N ALA A 27 -3.37 7.51 -0.13
CA ALA A 27 -3.20 8.10 -1.46
C ALA A 27 -1.79 8.68 -1.75
N PRO A 28 -1.13 9.41 -0.82
CA PRO A 28 0.25 9.84 -1.03
C PRO A 28 1.27 8.69 -1.08
N ALA A 29 1.05 7.61 -0.30
CA ALA A 29 1.88 6.41 -0.38
C ALA A 29 1.71 5.70 -1.72
N GLN A 30 0.47 5.58 -2.23
CA GLN A 30 0.19 4.99 -3.54
C GLN A 30 0.93 5.74 -4.65
N LEU A 31 0.88 7.08 -4.65
CA LEU A 31 1.60 7.90 -5.62
C LEU A 31 3.11 7.70 -5.51
N ALA A 32 3.66 7.75 -4.29
CA ALA A 32 5.09 7.54 -4.06
C ALA A 32 5.56 6.16 -4.56
N LEU A 33 4.79 5.11 -4.28
CA LEU A 33 5.09 3.74 -4.73
C LEU A 33 5.04 3.61 -6.25
N VAL A 34 4.07 4.25 -6.93
CA VAL A 34 4.01 4.26 -8.40
C VAL A 34 5.23 4.98 -8.99
N THR A 35 5.68 6.07 -8.38
CA THR A 35 6.88 6.79 -8.80
C THR A 35 8.15 5.97 -8.56
N GLU A 36 8.27 5.33 -7.39
CA GLU A 36 9.43 4.52 -7.02
C GLU A 36 9.58 3.28 -7.90
N PHE A 37 8.47 2.62 -8.24
CA PHE A 37 8.44 1.43 -9.10
C PHE A 37 8.12 1.76 -10.56
N TYR A 38 8.41 2.97 -11.02
CA TYR A 38 8.17 3.36 -12.42
C TYR A 38 8.86 2.38 -13.38
N GLY A 39 8.14 1.90 -14.39
CA GLY A 39 8.60 0.85 -15.32
C GLY A 39 8.60 -0.59 -14.78
N HIS A 40 8.28 -0.80 -13.49
CA HIS A 40 8.39 -2.09 -12.80
C HIS A 40 7.07 -2.50 -12.13
N SER A 41 5.95 -2.50 -12.87
CA SER A 41 4.61 -2.73 -12.33
C SER A 41 4.42 -4.09 -11.65
N ILE A 42 5.13 -5.12 -12.14
CA ILE A 42 5.09 -6.46 -11.53
C ILE A 42 5.76 -6.43 -10.15
N ALA A 43 6.90 -5.76 -10.01
CA ALA A 43 7.59 -5.62 -8.74
C ALA A 43 6.73 -4.85 -7.71
N LEU A 44 6.03 -3.79 -8.15
CA LEU A 44 5.07 -3.07 -7.31
C LEU A 44 3.94 -3.99 -6.81
N ALA A 45 3.37 -4.80 -7.71
CA ALA A 45 2.30 -5.74 -7.35
C ALA A 45 2.78 -6.80 -6.34
N PHE A 46 3.99 -7.34 -6.53
CA PHE A 46 4.59 -8.28 -5.58
C PHE A 46 4.85 -7.63 -4.22
N TYR A 47 5.41 -6.43 -4.19
CA TYR A 47 5.65 -5.69 -2.94
C TYR A 47 4.35 -5.46 -2.15
N LEU A 48 3.28 -5.06 -2.83
CA LEU A 48 1.98 -4.83 -2.20
C LEU A 48 1.28 -6.13 -1.79
N ALA A 49 1.45 -7.21 -2.54
CA ALA A 49 0.92 -8.52 -2.17
C ALA A 49 1.61 -9.08 -0.92
N ALA A 50 2.95 -8.96 -0.83
CA ALA A 50 3.70 -9.32 0.36
C ALA A 50 3.26 -8.48 1.58
N SER A 51 3.13 -7.17 1.39
CA SER A 51 2.62 -6.25 2.42
C SER A 51 1.20 -6.60 2.88
N MET A 52 0.32 -7.01 1.95
CA MET A 52 -1.04 -7.47 2.28
C MET A 52 -1.01 -8.73 3.13
N GLN A 53 -0.15 -9.70 2.81
CA GLN A 53 -0.02 -10.93 3.59
C GLN A 53 0.49 -10.64 5.00
N GLU A 54 1.51 -9.80 5.15
CA GLU A 54 1.98 -9.38 6.48
C GLU A 54 0.88 -8.67 7.29
N ALA A 55 0.02 -7.90 6.63
CA ALA A 55 -1.13 -7.26 7.29
C ALA A 55 -2.20 -8.26 7.75
N ILE A 56 -2.45 -9.29 6.94
CA ILE A 56 -3.34 -10.40 7.30
C ILE A 56 -2.78 -11.13 8.53
N ASP A 57 -1.48 -11.43 8.52
CA ASP A 57 -0.80 -12.12 9.61
C ASP A 57 -0.81 -11.29 10.91
N ASP A 58 -0.58 -9.97 10.81
CA ASP A 58 -0.66 -9.06 11.96
C ASP A 58 -2.08 -9.01 12.55
N VAL A 59 -3.13 -9.01 11.72
CA VAL A 59 -4.53 -9.04 12.19
C VAL A 59 -4.83 -10.34 12.92
N TYR A 60 -4.38 -11.48 12.38
CA TYR A 60 -4.50 -12.77 13.08
C TYR A 60 -3.72 -12.79 14.39
N GLY A 61 -2.51 -12.21 14.43
CA GLY A 61 -1.69 -12.09 15.63
C GLY A 61 -2.35 -11.28 16.75
N LEU A 62 -3.26 -10.36 16.39
CA LEU A 62 -4.09 -9.62 17.35
C LEU A 62 -5.35 -10.38 17.79
N GLY A 63 -5.53 -11.63 17.36
CA GLY A 63 -6.71 -12.45 17.65
C GLY A 63 -7.97 -12.01 16.88
N LEU A 64 -7.81 -11.18 15.84
CA LEU A 64 -8.90 -10.68 15.01
C LEU A 64 -9.00 -11.50 13.71
N ARG A 65 -10.16 -11.41 13.05
CA ARG A 65 -10.37 -12.00 11.72
C ARG A 65 -10.24 -10.92 10.65
N PRO A 66 -9.33 -11.06 9.66
CA PRO A 66 -9.21 -10.09 8.59
C PRO A 66 -10.37 -10.20 7.60
N ASP A 67 -10.84 -9.05 7.12
CA ASP A 67 -11.70 -8.95 5.94
C ASP A 67 -10.83 -9.05 4.69
N LEU A 68 -10.71 -10.26 4.14
CA LEU A 68 -9.85 -10.53 2.98
C LEU A 68 -10.25 -9.71 1.73
N PRO A 69 -11.54 -9.59 1.36
CA PRO A 69 -11.96 -8.67 0.31
C PRO A 69 -11.51 -7.21 0.54
N ALA A 70 -11.68 -6.68 1.75
CA ALA A 70 -11.25 -5.31 2.07
C ALA A 70 -9.73 -5.15 2.01
N MET A 71 -8.96 -6.15 2.48
CA MET A 71 -7.50 -6.16 2.36
C MET A 71 -7.07 -6.13 0.89
N HIS A 72 -7.63 -7.02 0.06
CA HIS A 72 -7.33 -7.04 -1.37
C HIS A 72 -7.67 -5.71 -2.05
N ALA A 73 -8.85 -5.14 -1.78
CA ALA A 73 -9.26 -3.86 -2.34
C ALA A 73 -8.30 -2.72 -1.93
N ARG A 74 -7.85 -2.70 -0.67
CA ARG A 74 -6.93 -1.70 -0.12
C ARG A 74 -5.54 -1.77 -0.74
N PHE A 75 -4.93 -2.96 -0.80
CA PHE A 75 -3.54 -3.11 -1.26
C PHE A 75 -3.43 -3.20 -2.79
N LEU A 76 -4.31 -3.97 -3.44
CA LEU A 76 -4.17 -4.33 -4.85
C LEU A 76 -5.26 -3.74 -5.75
N GLY A 77 -6.41 -3.36 -5.19
CA GLY A 77 -7.59 -2.91 -5.94
C GLY A 77 -7.33 -1.70 -6.86
N TRP A 78 -6.39 -0.83 -6.49
CA TRP A 78 -6.04 0.37 -7.26
C TRP A 78 -4.94 0.14 -8.31
N LEU A 79 -4.21 -0.97 -8.30
CA LEU A 79 -3.17 -1.25 -9.32
C LEU A 79 -3.76 -1.48 -10.72
N SER A 80 -5.01 -1.89 -10.80
CA SER A 80 -5.75 -2.01 -12.06
C SER A 80 -6.03 -0.65 -12.73
N LEU A 81 -6.09 0.44 -11.94
CA LEU A 81 -6.14 1.81 -12.47
C LEU A 81 -4.76 2.25 -12.98
N ALA A 82 -3.68 1.91 -12.27
CA ALA A 82 -2.31 2.24 -12.66
C ALA A 82 -1.86 1.53 -13.97
N ARG A 83 -2.37 0.33 -14.27
CA ARG A 83 -2.09 -0.35 -15.55
C ARG A 83 -2.63 0.39 -16.78
N ARG A 84 -3.69 1.20 -16.63
CA ARG A 84 -4.27 1.97 -17.75
C ARG A 84 -3.46 3.21 -18.12
N SER A 85 -2.75 3.82 -17.16
CA SER A 85 -1.97 5.03 -17.41
C SER A 85 -0.66 4.80 -18.18
N HIS A 86 -0.16 3.55 -18.22
CA HIS A 86 1.12 3.20 -18.87
C HIS A 86 0.96 2.71 -20.33
N ARG A 87 -0.24 2.80 -20.93
CA ARG A 87 -0.51 2.40 -22.34
C ARG A 87 -0.56 3.58 -23.32
N ARG A 88 0.16 4.68 -23.05
CA ARG A 88 0.30 5.80 -23.99
C ARG A 88 1.72 5.88 -24.54
#